data_AF-A0A3N2NC51-F1
#
_entry.id   AF-A0A3N2NC51-F1
#
_cell.length_a   1.000
_cell.length_b   1.000
_cell.length_c   1.000
_cell.angle_alpha   90.00
_cell.angle_beta   90.00
_cell.angle_gamma   90.00
#
_symmetry.space_group_name_H-M   'P 1'
#
loop_
_entity.id
_entity.type
_entity.pdbx_description
1 polymer ?
#
loop_
_entity_poly.entity_id
_entity_poly.type
_entity_poly.pdbx_seq_one_letter_code
_entity_poly.pdbx_strand_id
1 'polypeptide(L)'
;MTTNIATTKEQSARLLQCGVDPDTADMSWVRDAANVSDGNLSLHPYLRMQRINWQSMRGRSEITPAWSLSALLGLLPKTISDFWMTKWFVPIVDGFQIDDMENPYQLSGDFQLLHIGGGKYQVEYDWDGFRGKLPQSDNPIEACVLAVELLVANNYKLNEL
;
A
#
# COMPACT_ATOMS: atom_id res chain seq x y z
N MET A 1 -7.05 -14.32 13.63
CA MET A 1 -6.75 -13.41 12.51
C MET A 1 -7.95 -12.51 12.33
N THR A 2 -7.78 -11.21 12.50
CA THR A 2 -8.78 -10.24 12.04
C THR A 2 -8.58 -10.14 10.53
N THR A 3 -9.59 -10.55 9.74
CA THR A 3 -9.48 -10.55 8.28
C THR A 3 -9.56 -9.12 7.77
N ASN A 4 -8.43 -8.41 7.72
CA ASN A 4 -8.36 -7.10 7.08
C ASN A 4 -8.45 -7.29 5.56
N ILE A 5 -9.60 -6.94 4.98
CA ILE A 5 -9.84 -7.00 3.54
C ILE A 5 -9.40 -5.72 2.81
N ALA A 6 -9.03 -4.68 3.56
CA ALA A 6 -8.57 -3.39 3.06
C ALA A 6 -7.52 -2.77 4.00
N THR A 7 -6.88 -1.69 3.54
CA THR A 7 -5.97 -0.89 4.35
C THR A 7 -6.64 -0.32 5.60
N THR A 8 -5.92 -0.25 6.72
CA THR A 8 -6.31 0.55 7.88
C THR A 8 -6.16 2.04 7.58
N LYS A 9 -6.65 2.91 8.47
CA LYS A 9 -6.50 4.37 8.31
C LYS A 9 -5.03 4.79 8.28
N GLU A 10 -4.19 4.17 9.10
CA GLU A 10 -2.75 4.45 9.18
C GLU A 10 -2.03 4.02 7.90
N GLN A 11 -2.39 2.85 7.36
CA GLN A 11 -1.89 2.38 6.06
C GLN A 11 -2.34 3.29 4.91
N SER A 12 -3.61 3.72 4.91
CA SER A 12 -4.12 4.68 3.93
C SER A 12 -3.38 6.02 4.01
N ALA A 13 -3.10 6.52 5.22
CA ALA A 13 -2.34 7.75 5.39
C ALA A 13 -0.93 7.66 4.81
N ARG A 14 -0.26 6.51 4.98
CA ARG A 14 1.06 6.24 4.38
C ARG A 14 1.01 6.24 2.85
N LEU A 15 0.02 5.58 2.25
CA LEU A 15 -0.17 5.59 0.78
C LEU A 15 -0.41 7.00 0.24
N LEU A 16 -1.21 7.82 0.93
CA LEU A 16 -1.43 9.22 0.57
C LEU A 16 -0.14 10.06 0.67
N GLN A 17 0.71 9.80 1.67
CA GLN A 17 2.03 10.44 1.77
C GLN A 17 2.98 10.04 0.64
N CYS A 18 2.83 8.82 0.12
CA CYS A 18 3.50 8.37 -1.10
C CYS A 18 2.93 8.97 -2.39
N GLY A 19 1.91 9.83 -2.31
CA GLY A 19 1.30 10.47 -3.46
C GLY A 19 0.36 9.57 -4.26
N VAL A 20 -0.09 8.44 -3.69
CA VAL A 20 -1.12 7.61 -4.33
C VAL A 20 -2.40 8.41 -4.44
N ASP A 21 -2.98 8.47 -5.64
CA ASP A 21 -4.23 9.17 -5.89
C ASP A 21 -5.37 8.49 -5.10
N PRO A 22 -6.07 9.20 -4.20
CA PRO A 22 -7.17 8.63 -3.43
C PRO A 22 -8.32 8.10 -4.29
N ASP A 23 -8.49 8.56 -5.52
CA ASP A 23 -9.56 8.08 -6.41
C ASP A 23 -9.32 6.66 -6.91
N THR A 24 -8.09 6.15 -6.76
CA THR A 24 -7.75 4.75 -7.03
C THR A 24 -8.22 3.77 -5.94
N ALA A 25 -8.69 4.29 -4.80
CA ALA A 25 -9.22 3.47 -3.71
C ALA A 25 -10.58 2.87 -4.09
N ASP A 26 -10.65 1.55 -4.11
CA ASP A 26 -11.85 0.77 -4.43
C ASP A 26 -12.80 0.60 -3.22
N MET A 27 -12.37 1.01 -2.04
CA MET A 27 -13.12 0.94 -0.79
C MET A 27 -12.98 2.24 0.00
N SER A 28 -13.78 2.42 1.06
CA SER A 28 -13.70 3.62 1.92
C SER A 28 -14.06 3.34 3.37
N TRP A 29 -13.39 3.97 4.32
CA TRP A 29 -13.86 4.07 5.70
C TRP A 29 -14.82 5.24 5.85
N VAL A 30 -15.93 5.03 6.56
CA VAL A 30 -16.95 6.06 6.80
C VAL A 30 -17.10 6.31 8.30
N ARG A 31 -17.01 7.58 8.69
CA ARG A 31 -17.24 8.05 10.07
C ARG A 31 -18.44 8.99 10.14
N ASP A 32 -19.14 8.99 11.28
CA ASP A 32 -20.20 9.96 11.59
C ASP A 32 -21.36 9.99 10.56
N ALA A 33 -21.62 8.86 9.89
CA ALA A 33 -22.80 8.73 9.04
C ALA A 33 -23.99 8.29 9.89
N ALA A 34 -25.07 9.09 9.89
CA ALA A 34 -26.25 8.92 10.75
C ALA A 34 -26.93 7.53 10.68
N ASN A 35 -26.55 6.67 9.73
CA ASN A 35 -27.10 5.33 9.51
C ASN A 35 -26.02 4.25 9.23
N VAL A 36 -24.74 4.55 9.44
CA VAL A 36 -23.64 3.58 9.33
C VAL A 36 -22.93 3.56 10.67
N SER A 37 -22.69 2.40 11.27
CA SER A 37 -21.93 2.37 12.52
C SER A 37 -20.55 2.99 12.29
N ASP A 38 -20.14 3.79 13.29
CA ASP A 38 -18.93 4.59 13.20
C ASP A 38 -17.70 3.73 12.90
N GLY A 39 -16.92 4.10 11.88
CA GLY A 39 -15.72 3.35 11.51
C GLY A 39 -15.97 2.09 10.68
N ASN A 40 -17.12 1.96 10.02
CA ASN A 40 -17.35 0.85 9.09
C ASN A 40 -16.60 1.01 7.76
N LEU A 41 -16.17 -0.14 7.24
CA LEU A 41 -15.67 -0.28 5.88
C LEU A 41 -16.83 -0.32 4.88
N SER A 42 -16.85 0.61 3.94
CA SER A 42 -17.71 0.62 2.76
C SER A 42 -17.00 -0.08 1.60
N LEU A 43 -17.70 -1.00 0.95
CA LEU A 43 -17.24 -1.65 -0.30
C LEU A 43 -17.41 -0.73 -1.52
N HIS A 44 -17.80 0.54 -1.32
CA HIS A 44 -17.88 1.51 -2.40
C HIS A 44 -16.56 2.28 -2.56
N PRO A 45 -16.15 2.57 -3.81
CA PRO A 45 -14.96 3.38 -4.09
C PRO A 45 -15.02 4.75 -3.43
N TYR A 46 -13.84 5.29 -3.11
CA TYR A 46 -13.68 6.58 -2.44
C TYR A 46 -14.42 7.71 -3.13
N LEU A 47 -14.22 7.89 -4.43
CA LEU A 47 -14.87 8.94 -5.21
C LEU A 47 -16.41 8.84 -5.16
N ARG A 48 -16.95 7.62 -5.17
CA ARG A 48 -18.39 7.39 -5.05
C ARG A 48 -18.88 7.78 -3.66
N MET A 49 -18.16 7.40 -2.61
CA MET A 49 -18.52 7.73 -1.24
C MET A 49 -18.43 9.23 -0.96
N GLN A 50 -17.45 9.94 -1.53
CA GLN A 50 -17.36 11.40 -1.48
C GLN A 50 -18.60 12.06 -2.08
N ARG A 51 -19.05 11.59 -3.25
CA ARG A 51 -20.29 12.10 -3.89
C ARG A 51 -21.53 11.86 -3.02
N ILE A 52 -21.66 10.67 -2.44
CA ILE A 52 -22.76 10.33 -1.53
C ILE A 52 -22.71 11.20 -0.27
N ASN A 53 -21.52 11.42 0.29
CA ASN A 53 -21.35 12.26 1.48
C ASN A 53 -21.84 13.68 1.21
N TRP A 54 -21.43 14.26 0.07
CA TRP A 54 -21.87 15.58 -0.35
C TRP A 54 -23.40 15.66 -0.56
N GLN A 55 -23.96 14.74 -1.33
CA GLN A 55 -25.36 14.79 -1.76
C GLN A 55 -26.36 14.40 -0.67
N SER A 56 -26.04 13.37 0.11
CA SER A 56 -26.99 12.71 1.01
C SER A 56 -26.66 12.94 2.49
N MET A 57 -25.37 13.04 2.83
CA MET A 57 -24.90 13.25 4.21
C MET A 57 -24.55 14.71 4.51
N ARG A 58 -24.78 15.62 3.54
CA ARG A 58 -24.51 17.06 3.62
C ARG A 58 -23.05 17.38 3.99
N GLY A 59 -22.11 16.53 3.56
CA GLY A 59 -20.69 16.67 3.84
C GLY A 59 -20.31 16.51 5.31
N ARG A 60 -21.16 15.90 6.13
CA ARG A 60 -20.95 15.78 7.59
C ARG A 60 -20.12 14.56 7.97
N SER A 61 -19.97 13.59 7.08
CA SER A 61 -19.25 12.35 7.36
C SER A 61 -17.78 12.46 6.95
N GLU A 62 -16.89 11.85 7.73
CA GLU A 62 -15.49 11.69 7.34
C GLU A 62 -15.38 10.47 6.41
N ILE A 63 -14.78 10.64 5.24
CA ILE A 63 -14.54 9.56 4.28
C ILE A 63 -13.02 9.41 4.11
N THR A 64 -12.49 8.25 4.45
CA THR A 64 -11.06 7.92 4.25
C THR A 64 -10.95 6.89 3.11
N PRO A 65 -10.08 7.08 2.11
CA PRO A 65 -9.85 6.07 1.08
C PRO A 65 -9.30 4.79 1.71
N ALA A 66 -9.70 3.64 1.16
CA ALA A 66 -9.16 2.34 1.54
C ALA A 66 -8.93 1.48 0.29
N TRP A 67 -7.80 0.77 0.26
CA TRP A 67 -7.46 -0.10 -0.86
C TRP A 67 -7.58 -1.55 -0.44
N SER A 68 -8.27 -2.35 -1.26
CA SER A 68 -8.20 -3.80 -1.17
C SER A 68 -6.81 -4.31 -1.59
N LEU A 69 -6.53 -5.59 -1.30
CA LEU A 69 -5.32 -6.23 -1.80
C LEU A 69 -5.22 -6.15 -3.34
N SER A 70 -6.32 -6.34 -4.06
CA SER A 70 -6.34 -6.23 -5.52
C SER A 70 -5.99 -4.83 -6.02
N ALA A 71 -6.49 -3.78 -5.37
CA ALA A 71 -6.17 -2.41 -5.74
C ALA A 71 -4.69 -2.09 -5.49
N LEU A 72 -4.14 -2.55 -4.35
CA LEU A 72 -2.71 -2.40 -4.04
C LEU A 72 -1.82 -3.12 -5.06
N LEU A 73 -2.16 -4.35 -5.43
CA LEU A 73 -1.44 -5.09 -6.47
C LEU A 73 -1.54 -4.39 -7.84
N GLY A 74 -2.62 -3.65 -8.09
CA GLY A 74 -2.78 -2.85 -9.29
C GLY A 74 -1.87 -1.61 -9.34
N LEU A 75 -1.58 -0.99 -8.19
CA LEU A 75 -0.65 0.15 -8.07
C LEU A 75 0.81 -0.25 -8.35
N LEU A 76 1.16 -1.48 -8.00
CA LEU A 76 2.51 -2.01 -8.10
C LEU A 76 2.83 -2.41 -9.55
N PRO A 77 4.06 -2.18 -10.04
CA PRO A 77 4.45 -2.57 -11.40
C PRO A 77 4.33 -4.09 -11.55
N LYS A 78 3.99 -4.58 -12.75
CA LYS A 78 3.99 -6.02 -13.03
C LYS A 78 5.39 -6.57 -13.25
N THR A 79 6.23 -5.76 -13.89
CA THR A 79 7.62 -6.06 -14.21
C THR A 79 8.40 -4.76 -14.05
N ILE A 80 9.61 -4.87 -13.51
CA ILE A 80 10.59 -3.78 -13.44
C ILE A 80 11.77 -4.19 -14.31
N SER A 81 12.33 -3.25 -15.06
CA SER A 81 13.53 -3.48 -15.88
C SER A 81 14.53 -2.35 -15.66
N ASP A 82 15.78 -2.72 -15.37
CA ASP A 82 16.92 -1.82 -15.29
C ASP A 82 16.75 -0.64 -14.31
N PHE A 83 15.99 -0.85 -13.23
CA PHE A 83 15.70 0.21 -12.26
C PHE A 83 16.74 0.28 -11.15
N TRP A 84 17.36 1.44 -10.98
CA TRP A 84 18.38 1.65 -9.95
C TRP A 84 17.75 2.04 -8.61
N MET A 85 17.82 1.14 -7.64
CA MET A 85 17.48 1.41 -6.25
C MET A 85 18.70 1.95 -5.51
N THR A 86 18.54 3.08 -4.82
CA THR A 86 19.53 3.67 -3.92
C THR A 86 19.13 3.56 -2.45
N LYS A 87 17.92 3.08 -2.16
CA LYS A 87 17.37 2.93 -0.81
C LYS A 87 16.76 1.57 -0.60
N TRP A 88 16.88 1.02 0.61
CA TRP A 88 16.20 -0.21 1.01
C TRP A 88 15.88 -0.27 2.50
N PHE A 89 15.04 -1.22 2.90
CA PHE A 89 14.75 -1.45 4.30
C PHE A 89 15.98 -2.02 5.03
N VAL A 90 16.37 -1.35 6.11
CA VAL A 90 17.39 -1.79 7.05
C VAL A 90 16.73 -2.13 8.41
N PRO A 91 17.18 -3.20 9.09
CA PRO A 91 16.69 -3.53 10.43
C PRO A 91 17.15 -2.49 11.46
N ILE A 92 16.23 -2.09 12.34
CA ILE A 92 16.50 -1.28 13.53
C ILE A 92 15.95 -1.98 14.77
N VAL A 93 16.27 -1.46 15.96
CA VAL A 93 15.87 -2.06 17.26
C VAL A 93 14.35 -2.31 17.32
N ASP A 94 13.56 -1.37 16.80
CA ASP A 94 12.09 -1.41 16.85
C ASP A 94 11.42 -1.61 15.47
N GLY A 95 12.09 -2.31 14.53
CA GLY A 95 11.48 -2.66 13.24
C GLY A 95 12.40 -2.41 12.04
N PHE A 96 11.91 -1.67 11.06
CA PHE A 96 12.61 -1.39 9.81
C PHE A 96 12.46 0.09 9.45
N GLN A 97 13.50 0.65 8.84
CA GLN A 97 13.45 1.98 8.21
C GLN A 97 14.02 1.90 6.80
N ILE A 98 13.61 2.82 5.93
CA ILE A 98 14.21 3.00 4.61
C ILE A 98 15.43 3.91 4.79
N ASP A 99 16.59 3.46 4.31
CA ASP A 99 17.85 4.20 4.43
C ASP A 99 18.55 4.33 3.07
N ASP A 100 19.37 5.36 2.92
CA ASP A 100 20.20 5.57 1.73
C ASP A 100 21.42 4.66 1.75
N MET A 101 21.79 4.15 0.58
CA MET A 101 22.81 3.11 0.45
C MET A 101 23.91 3.55 -0.49
N GLU A 102 25.16 3.37 -0.05
CA GLU A 102 26.34 3.82 -0.80
C GLU A 102 26.46 3.18 -2.18
N ASN A 103 26.03 1.92 -2.32
CA ASN A 103 26.11 1.17 -3.56
C ASN A 103 24.69 0.93 -4.10
N PRO A 104 24.30 1.63 -5.19
CA PRO A 104 23.00 1.43 -5.79
C PRO A 104 22.90 0.05 -6.42
N TYR A 105 21.68 -0.38 -6.64
CA TYR A 105 21.40 -1.72 -7.06
C TYR A 105 20.36 -1.78 -8.17
N GLN A 106 20.69 -2.50 -9.24
CA GLN A 106 19.80 -2.59 -10.39
C GLN A 106 18.80 -3.73 -10.17
N LEU A 107 17.52 -3.38 -10.25
CA LEU A 107 16.40 -4.30 -10.10
C LEU A 107 15.80 -4.58 -11.48
N SER A 108 15.66 -5.87 -11.78
CA SER A 108 14.98 -6.37 -12.97
C SER A 108 14.23 -7.65 -12.60
N GLY A 109 13.00 -7.79 -13.05
CA GLY A 109 12.20 -8.98 -12.79
C GLY A 109 10.71 -8.70 -12.66
N ASP A 110 9.95 -9.78 -12.48
CA ASP A 110 8.51 -9.73 -12.26
C ASP A 110 8.19 -9.47 -10.79
N PHE A 111 7.16 -8.64 -10.56
CA PHE A 111 6.66 -8.36 -9.24
C PHE A 111 5.73 -9.48 -8.77
N GLN A 112 6.01 -10.03 -7.59
CA GLN A 112 5.24 -11.14 -7.03
C GLN A 112 4.97 -10.92 -5.55
N LEU A 113 3.73 -11.20 -5.14
CA LEU A 113 3.37 -11.34 -3.73
C LEU A 113 3.40 -12.83 -3.37
N LEU A 114 4.32 -13.19 -2.49
CA LEU A 114 4.57 -14.56 -2.08
C LEU A 114 4.18 -14.77 -0.63
N HIS A 115 3.54 -15.91 -0.34
CA HIS A 115 3.40 -16.39 1.03
C HIS A 115 4.65 -17.20 1.39
N ILE A 116 5.40 -16.73 2.37
CA ILE A 116 6.68 -17.30 2.80
C ILE A 116 6.54 -17.99 4.17
N GLY A 117 7.58 -18.74 4.56
CA GLY A 117 7.60 -19.47 5.83
C GLY A 117 7.33 -18.56 7.05
N GLY A 118 6.67 -19.13 8.06
CA GLY A 118 6.33 -18.40 9.28
C GLY A 118 5.04 -17.56 9.21
N GLY A 119 4.20 -17.77 8.19
CA GLY A 119 2.91 -17.08 8.05
C GLY A 119 3.02 -15.65 7.54
N LYS A 120 4.12 -15.34 6.84
CA LYS A 120 4.41 -13.99 6.33
C LYS A 120 4.14 -13.90 4.84
N TYR A 121 3.95 -12.68 4.39
CA TYR A 121 3.85 -12.31 3.00
C TYR A 121 5.03 -11.42 2.65
N GLN A 122 5.64 -11.66 1.49
CA GLN A 122 6.75 -10.91 0.95
C GLN A 122 6.41 -10.43 -0.44
N VAL A 123 6.71 -9.17 -0.71
CA VAL A 123 6.78 -8.65 -2.07
C VAL A 123 8.19 -8.84 -2.59
N GLU A 124 8.30 -9.58 -3.67
CA GLU A 124 9.55 -9.89 -4.35
C GLU A 124 9.52 -9.36 -5.78
N TYR A 125 10.71 -9.05 -6.29
CA TYR A 125 10.97 -8.70 -7.67
C TYR A 125 11.96 -9.77 -8.12
N ASP A 126 11.49 -10.75 -8.88
CA ASP A 126 12.15 -12.03 -9.23
C ASP A 126 13.67 -11.91 -9.47
N TRP A 127 14.47 -11.95 -8.40
CA TRP A 127 15.89 -11.71 -8.50
C TRP A 127 16.71 -12.15 -7.28
N ASP A 128 17.88 -12.73 -7.56
CA ASP A 128 18.68 -13.58 -6.69
C ASP A 128 19.80 -12.87 -5.90
N GLY A 129 19.87 -11.54 -5.96
CA GLY A 129 20.97 -10.79 -5.37
C GLY A 129 20.60 -9.67 -4.41
N PHE A 130 19.32 -9.38 -4.14
CA PHE A 130 18.95 -8.23 -3.30
C PHE A 130 19.49 -8.36 -1.88
N ARG A 131 20.35 -7.42 -1.46
CA ARG A 131 21.01 -7.44 -0.15
C ARG A 131 20.22 -6.78 0.96
N GLY A 132 19.21 -5.98 0.61
CA GLY A 132 18.30 -5.37 1.56
C GLY A 132 17.24 -6.36 2.06
N LYS A 133 16.44 -5.94 3.04
CA LYS A 133 15.25 -6.70 3.40
C LYS A 133 14.11 -6.38 2.43
N LEU A 134 13.54 -7.41 1.81
CA LEU A 134 12.36 -7.24 0.95
C LEU A 134 11.14 -6.82 1.78
N PRO A 135 10.20 -6.02 1.20
CA PRO A 135 8.96 -5.65 1.87
C PRO A 135 8.19 -6.90 2.30
N GLN A 136 7.98 -7.06 3.60
CA GLN A 136 7.31 -8.24 4.13
C GLN A 136 6.57 -7.95 5.43
N SER A 137 5.47 -8.67 5.66
CA SER A 137 4.65 -8.53 6.85
C SER A 137 3.82 -9.79 7.09
N ASP A 138 3.31 -9.98 8.30
CA ASP A 138 2.35 -11.04 8.64
C ASP A 138 0.97 -10.79 7.97
N ASN A 139 0.81 -9.65 7.29
CA ASN A 139 -0.38 -9.25 6.53
C ASN A 139 -0.02 -8.89 5.07
N PRO A 140 -0.71 -9.46 4.06
CA PRO A 140 -0.42 -9.19 2.65
C PRO A 140 -0.64 -7.73 2.24
N ILE A 141 -1.63 -7.05 2.83
CA ILE A 141 -1.92 -5.62 2.59
C ILE A 141 -0.73 -4.78 3.07
N GLU A 142 -0.22 -5.05 4.27
CA GLU A 142 0.94 -4.33 4.80
C GLU A 142 2.20 -4.59 3.96
N ALA A 143 2.42 -5.82 3.49
CA ALA A 143 3.53 -6.12 2.60
C ALA A 143 3.47 -5.29 1.30
N CYS A 144 2.28 -5.09 0.73
CA CYS A 144 2.09 -4.25 -0.45
C CYS A 144 2.27 -2.75 -0.14
N VAL A 145 1.80 -2.26 1.02
CA VAL A 145 2.03 -0.87 1.44
C VAL A 145 3.52 -0.57 1.57
N LEU A 146 4.28 -1.46 2.22
CA LEU A 146 5.73 -1.35 2.35
C LEU A 146 6.44 -1.36 0.99
N ALA A 147 5.92 -2.14 0.02
CA ALA A 147 6.46 -2.14 -1.35
C ALA A 147 6.22 -0.81 -2.07
N VAL A 148 5.02 -0.24 -1.94
CA VAL A 148 4.70 1.10 -2.47
C VAL A 148 5.66 2.14 -1.88
N GLU A 149 5.84 2.16 -0.56
CA GLU A 149 6.74 3.09 0.12
C GLU A 149 8.18 2.98 -0.37
N LEU A 150 8.67 1.74 -0.53
CA LEU A 150 10.03 1.50 -0.98
C LEU A 150 10.25 1.95 -2.43
N LEU A 151 9.29 1.66 -3.32
CA LEU A 151 9.33 2.09 -4.71
C LEU A 151 9.32 3.63 -4.81
N VAL A 152 8.41 4.29 -4.11
CA VAL A 152 8.31 5.75 -4.11
C VAL A 152 9.52 6.40 -3.47
N ALA A 153 10.09 5.83 -2.40
CA ALA A 153 11.32 6.35 -1.79
C ALA A 153 12.52 6.34 -2.75
N ASN A 154 12.52 5.41 -3.72
CA ASN A 154 13.48 5.32 -4.83
C ASN A 154 13.06 6.12 -6.07
N ASN A 155 12.03 6.97 -5.97
CA ASN A 155 11.46 7.75 -7.08
C ASN A 155 10.87 6.91 -8.23
N TYR A 156 10.44 5.68 -7.96
CA TYR A 156 9.71 4.88 -8.94
C TYR A 156 8.27 5.41 -9.09
N LYS A 157 7.80 5.55 -10.33
CA LYS A 157 6.41 5.95 -10.61
C LYS A 157 5.50 4.71 -10.55
N LEU A 158 4.53 4.72 -9.64
CA LEU A 158 3.50 3.69 -9.54
C LEU A 158 2.60 3.66 -10.78
N ASN A 159 1.89 2.55 -10.99
CA ASN A 159 0.93 2.46 -12.09
C ASN A 159 -0.25 3.42 -11.86
N GLU A 160 -0.77 3.96 -12.95
CA GLU A 160 -2.07 4.64 -12.97
C GLU A 160 -3.16 3.55 -13.10
N LEU A 161 -4.19 3.64 -12.27
CA LEU A 161 -5.34 2.71 -12.24
C LEU A 161 -6.55 3.25 -13.00
#